data_AF-A0A962V0I9-F1
#
_entry.id   AF-A0A962V0I9-F1
#
_cell.length_a   1.000
_cell.length_b   1.000
_cell.length_c   1.000
_cell.angle_alpha   90.00
_cell.angle_beta   90.00
_cell.angle_gamma   90.00
#
_symmetry.space_group_name_H-M   'P 1'
#
loop_
_entity.id
_entity.type
_entity.pdbx_description
1 polymer ?
#
loop_
_entity_poly.entity_id
_entity_poly.type
_entity_poly.pdbx_seq_one_letter_code
_entity_poly.pdbx_strand_id
1 'polypeptide(L)'
;MQGMLKRYITAKLEQTIQNTPAVALLGARQIGKTTLAHTLAQSRPSLYLDLEAPEDLVKLSDPASFLSQHNDKLIILDEIQRL
;
A
#
# COMPACT_ATOMS: atom_id res chain seq x y z
N MET A 1 7.17 -24.88 -3.82
CA MET A 1 6.38 -23.67 -3.53
C MET A 1 5.32 -23.54 -4.60
N GLN A 2 4.04 -23.65 -4.24
CA GLN A 2 2.97 -23.25 -5.17
C GLN A 2 3.10 -21.74 -5.38
N GLY A 3 3.15 -21.30 -6.64
CA GLY A 3 3.28 -19.89 -6.99
C GLY A 3 2.11 -19.07 -6.47
N MET A 4 2.37 -17.81 -6.14
CA MET A 4 1.31 -16.87 -5.74
C MET A 4 0.30 -16.71 -6.87
N LEU A 5 -0.99 -16.86 -6.55
CA LEU A 5 -2.07 -16.71 -7.52
C LEU A 5 -2.22 -15.25 -7.94
N LYS A 6 -2.22 -14.98 -9.25
CA LYS A 6 -2.50 -13.64 -9.79
C LYS A 6 -3.92 -13.24 -9.43
N ARG A 7 -4.08 -12.11 -8.71
CA ARG A 7 -5.40 -11.60 -8.32
C ARG A 7 -6.09 -10.95 -9.51
N TYR A 8 -7.37 -11.24 -9.71
CA TYR A 8 -8.15 -10.68 -10.83
C TYR A 8 -8.19 -9.14 -10.82
N ILE A 9 -8.19 -8.51 -9.63
CA ILE A 9 -8.19 -7.05 -9.50
C ILE A 9 -6.85 -6.37 -9.81
N THR A 10 -5.76 -7.12 -10.01
CA THR A 10 -4.40 -6.55 -10.13
C THR A 10 -4.34 -5.50 -11.23
N ALA A 11 -4.84 -5.81 -12.44
CA ALA A 11 -4.81 -4.89 -13.57
C ALA A 11 -5.62 -3.61 -13.31
N LYS A 12 -6.81 -3.73 -12.68
CA LYS A 12 -7.62 -2.58 -12.30
C LYS A 12 -6.90 -1.72 -11.26
N LEU A 13 -6.30 -2.34 -10.25
CA LEU A 13 -5.57 -1.64 -9.20
C LEU A 13 -4.36 -0.88 -9.75
N GLU A 14 -3.59 -1.49 -10.65
CA GLU A 14 -2.47 -0.81 -11.33
C GLU A 14 -2.92 0.41 -12.13
N GLN A 15 -4.00 0.27 -12.91
CA GLN A 15 -4.57 1.39 -13.66
C GLN A 15 -5.07 2.51 -12.75
N THR A 16 -5.76 2.17 -11.65
CA THR A 16 -6.26 3.19 -10.72
C THR A 16 -5.11 3.95 -10.06
N ILE A 17 -4.04 3.25 -9.64
CA ILE A 17 -2.86 3.88 -9.02
C ILE A 17 -2.19 4.87 -9.99
N GLN A 18 -2.18 4.60 -11.30
CA GLN A 18 -1.58 5.50 -12.28
C GLN A 18 -2.41 6.77 -12.53
N ASN A 19 -3.72 6.71 -12.30
CA ASN A 19 -4.65 7.76 -12.70
C ASN A 19 -5.24 8.54 -11.51
N THR A 20 -4.95 8.13 -10.28
CA THR A 20 -5.51 8.74 -9.07
C THR A 20 -4.43 8.93 -8.01
N PRO A 21 -4.49 10.02 -7.21
CA PRO A 21 -3.49 10.29 -6.19
C PRO A 21 -3.53 9.31 -5.01
N ALA A 22 -4.67 8.66 -4.76
CA ALA A 22 -4.84 7.71 -3.67
C ALA A 22 -5.85 6.61 -4.04
N VAL A 23 -5.58 5.39 -3.60
CA VAL A 23 -6.43 4.21 -3.85
C VAL A 23 -6.65 3.44 -2.56
N ALA A 24 -7.91 3.14 -2.25
CA ALA A 24 -8.27 2.28 -1.14
C ALA A 24 -8.44 0.82 -1.61
N LEU A 25 -7.68 -0.11 -1.03
CA LEU A 25 -7.84 -1.55 -1.26
C LEU A 25 -8.69 -2.18 -0.16
N LEU A 26 -9.98 -2.34 -0.43
CA LEU A 26 -10.95 -2.84 0.55
C LEU A 26 -11.21 -4.35 0.43
N GLY A 27 -11.68 -4.95 1.53
CA GLY A 27 -12.17 -6.32 1.58
C GLY A 27 -12.00 -6.96 2.95
N ALA A 28 -12.62 -8.13 3.14
CA ALA A 28 -12.62 -8.87 4.40
C ALA A 28 -11.20 -9.15 4.94
N ARG A 29 -11.11 -9.45 6.25
CA ARG A 29 -9.84 -9.87 6.87
C ARG A 29 -9.33 -11.17 6.22
N GLN A 30 -8.01 -11.31 6.13
CA GLN A 30 -7.31 -12.53 5.67
C GLN A 30 -7.62 -12.98 4.22
N ILE A 31 -8.11 -12.09 3.35
CA ILE A 31 -8.27 -12.39 1.92
C ILE A 31 -7.00 -12.15 1.09
N GLY A 32 -5.89 -11.75 1.72
CA GLY A 32 -4.59 -11.48 1.07
C GLY A 32 -4.47 -10.09 0.41
N LYS A 33 -5.02 -9.05 1.06
CA LYS A 33 -4.85 -7.64 0.64
C LYS A 33 -3.38 -7.21 0.72
N THR A 34 -2.75 -7.45 1.87
CA THR A 34 -1.32 -7.19 2.13
C THR A 34 -0.42 -7.90 1.11
N THR A 35 -0.74 -9.17 0.77
CA THR A 35 -0.02 -9.91 -0.28
C THR A 35 -0.09 -9.21 -1.63
N LEU A 36 -1.28 -8.72 -2.03
CA LEU A 36 -1.43 -7.97 -3.28
C LEU A 36 -0.68 -6.64 -3.25
N ALA A 37 -0.71 -5.92 -2.12
CA ALA A 37 0.03 -4.68 -1.94
C ALA A 37 1.55 -4.89 -2.07
N HIS A 38 2.10 -5.93 -1.42
CA HIS A 38 3.51 -6.31 -1.57
C HIS A 38 3.87 -6.72 -2.99
N THR A 39 2.98 -7.42 -3.69
CA THR A 39 3.19 -7.79 -5.10
C THR A 39 3.36 -6.54 -5.97
N LEU A 40 2.53 -5.52 -5.74
CA LEU A 40 2.64 -4.25 -6.46
C LEU A 40 3.93 -3.51 -6.12
N ALA A 41 4.30 -3.51 -4.83
CA ALA A 41 5.53 -2.90 -4.33
C ALA A 41 6.80 -3.47 -5.00
N GLN A 42 6.79 -4.75 -5.39
CA GLN A 42 7.94 -5.36 -6.09
C GLN A 42 8.15 -4.81 -7.52
N SER A 43 7.11 -4.25 -8.14
CA SER A 43 7.16 -3.79 -9.54
C SER A 43 7.61 -2.33 -9.70
N ARG A 44 7.81 -1.58 -8.61
CA ARG A 44 8.06 -0.12 -8.64
C ARG A 44 8.68 0.40 -7.33
N PRO A 45 9.35 1.57 -7.33
CA PRO A 45 9.76 2.23 -6.10
C PRO A 45 8.56 2.43 -5.18
N SER A 46 8.67 1.89 -3.97
CA SER A 46 7.56 1.89 -3.01
C SER A 46 8.08 1.95 -1.58
N LEU A 47 7.21 2.42 -0.69
CA LEU A 47 7.43 2.47 0.75
C LEU A 47 6.20 1.86 1.42
N TYR A 48 6.43 0.96 2.37
CA TYR A 48 5.38 0.26 3.10
C TYR A 48 5.41 0.71 4.56
N LEU A 49 4.26 1.12 5.08
CA LEU A 49 4.04 1.43 6.49
C LEU A 49 2.95 0.53 7.04
N ASP A 50 3.28 -0.22 8.09
CA ASP A 50 2.29 -0.94 8.89
C ASP A 50 1.82 -0.04 10.04
N LEU A 51 0.57 0.40 10.01
CA LEU A 51 0.06 1.33 11.02
C LEU A 51 -0.33 0.66 12.34
N GLU A 52 -0.13 -0.66 12.46
CA GLU A 52 -0.10 -1.33 13.77
C GLU A 52 1.26 -1.15 14.48
N ALA A 53 2.34 -0.89 13.73
CA ALA A 53 3.68 -0.69 14.27
C ALA A 53 3.88 0.77 14.72
N PRO A 54 4.14 1.04 16.02
CA PRO A 54 4.30 2.41 16.52
C PRO A 54 5.39 3.21 15.80
N GLU A 55 6.48 2.55 15.40
CA GLU A 55 7.60 3.16 14.67
C GLU A 55 7.22 3.65 13.27
N ASP A 56 6.28 2.97 12.60
CA ASP A 56 5.78 3.37 11.30
C ASP A 56 4.72 4.46 11.44
N LEU A 57 3.87 4.36 12.45
CA LEU A 57 2.88 5.38 12.78
C LEU A 57 3.55 6.73 13.10
N VAL A 58 4.67 6.74 13.83
CA VAL A 58 5.39 7.97 14.20
C VAL A 58 5.94 8.73 12.99
N LYS A 59 6.23 8.03 11.88
CA LYS A 59 6.68 8.66 10.62
C LYS A 59 5.60 9.56 10.01
N LEU A 60 4.33 9.29 10.35
CA LEU A 60 3.17 10.08 9.94
C LEU A 60 2.77 11.13 10.99
N SER A 61 3.66 11.51 11.91
CA SER A 61 3.41 12.64 12.84
C SER A 61 3.26 13.98 12.10
N ASP A 62 3.95 14.15 10.97
CA ASP A 62 3.71 15.21 9.97
C ASP A 62 3.51 14.56 8.58
N PRO A 63 2.27 14.14 8.25
CA PRO A 63 1.99 13.43 7.00
C PRO A 63 2.32 14.27 5.76
N ALA A 64 2.09 15.58 5.81
CA ALA A 64 2.31 16.44 4.64
C ALA A 64 3.79 16.46 4.25
N SER A 65 4.68 16.66 5.23
CA SER A 65 6.12 16.62 5.01
C SER A 65 6.59 15.22 4.60
N PHE A 66 6.13 14.16 5.28
CA PHE A 66 6.50 12.78 4.97
C PHE A 66 6.11 12.37 3.54
N LEU A 67 4.86 12.63 3.13
CA LEU A 67 4.38 12.31 1.79
C LEU A 67 5.10 13.15 0.73
N SER A 68 5.41 14.42 1.01
CA SER A 68 6.16 15.27 0.09
C SER A 68 7.61 14.80 -0.11
N GLN A 69 8.26 14.28 0.93
CA GLN A 69 9.63 13.74 0.87
C GLN A 69 9.71 12.42 0.09
N HIS A 70 8.58 11.75 -0.12
CA HIS A 70 8.48 10.45 -0.78
C HIS A 70 7.54 10.47 -2.00
N ASN A 71 7.39 11.63 -2.64
CA ASN A 71 6.50 11.83 -3.79
C ASN A 71 6.91 11.06 -5.05
N ASP A 72 8.12 10.49 -5.07
CA ASP A 72 8.69 9.66 -6.12
C ASP A 72 8.33 8.18 -5.98
N LYS A 73 7.62 7.79 -4.91
CA LYS A 73 7.33 6.40 -4.55
C LYS A 73 5.83 6.15 -4.38
N LEU A 74 5.42 4.92 -4.62
CA LEU A 74 4.13 4.44 -4.15
C LEU A 74 4.20 4.20 -2.63
N ILE A 75 3.42 4.96 -1.85
CA ILE A 75 3.32 4.77 -0.40
C ILE A 75 2.13 3.87 -0.11
N ILE A 76 2.39 2.74 0.56
CA ILE A 76 1.39 1.76 0.98
C ILE A 76 1.22 1.91 2.48
N LEU A 77 -0.01 2.21 2.90
CA LEU A 77 -0.41 2.28 4.31
C LEU A 77 -1.28 1.06 4.60
N ASP A 78 -0.77 0.08 5.35
CA ASP A 78 -1.58 -1.06 5.78
C ASP A 78 -2.26 -0.79 7.12
N GLU A 79 -3.41 -1.44 7.34
CA GLU A 79 -4.24 -1.28 8.54
C GLU A 79 -4.60 0.19 8.89
N ILE A 80 -4.80 1.02 7.87
CA ILE A 80 -5.11 2.47 7.96
C ILE A 80 -6.28 2.84 8.87
N GLN A 81 -7.21 1.91 9.14
CA GLN A 81 -8.30 2.09 10.11
C GLN A 81 -7.84 2.31 11.57
N ARG A 82 -6.54 2.20 11.86
CA ARG A 82 -5.94 2.47 13.18
C ARG A 82 -5.73 3.97 13.44
N LEU A 83 -5.67 4.80 12.39
CA LEU A 83 -5.53 6.26 12.48
C LEU A 83 -6.83 6.97 12.85
#